data_AF-A0A183QK45-F1
#
_entry.id   AF-A0A183QK45-F1
#
_cell.length_a   1.000
_cell.length_b   1.000
_cell.length_c   1.000
_cell.angle_alpha   90.00
_cell.angle_beta   90.00
_cell.angle_gamma   90.00
#
_symmetry.space_group_name_H-M   'P 1'
#
loop_
_entity.id
_entity.type
_entity.pdbx_description
1 polymer ?
#
loop_
_entity_poly.entity_id
_entity_poly.type
_entity_poly.pdbx_seq_one_letter_code
_entity_poly.pdbx_strand_id
1 'polypeptide(L)'
;MGTVFSKRQSVEFALIPSEEVSGPLGLGDPESNEITKVEEESLIPALMHDRLRTKQCAELWDGWSNCTKTYYWAAIYICKTDFHKALECNKKYLQDPEFLEETKALYLKMRSNYRRTGLEQRVVRTDK
;
A
#
# COMPACT_ATOMS: atom_id res chain seq x y z
N MET A 1 -28.91 -26.77 42.51
CA MET A 1 -29.12 -25.45 41.89
C MET A 1 -28.37 -24.42 42.74
N GLY A 2 -27.38 -23.66 42.30
CA GLY A 2 -26.64 -23.60 41.06
C GLY A 2 -25.25 -23.05 41.39
N THR A 3 -24.23 -23.55 40.70
CA THR A 3 -22.85 -23.07 40.85
C THR A 3 -22.73 -21.67 40.28
N VAL A 4 -22.46 -20.69 41.14
CA VAL A 4 -22.19 -19.30 40.77
C VAL A 4 -20.81 -19.27 40.11
N PHE A 5 -20.80 -19.36 38.78
CA PHE A 5 -19.60 -19.06 37.99
C PHE A 5 -19.35 -17.55 38.06
N SER A 6 -18.51 -17.16 39.01
CA SER A 6 -17.87 -15.86 39.07
C SER A 6 -17.15 -15.63 37.73
N LYS A 7 -17.68 -14.72 36.91
CA LYS A 7 -16.96 -14.20 35.74
C LYS A 7 -15.68 -13.55 36.26
N ARG A 8 -14.55 -14.26 36.16
CA ARG A 8 -13.23 -13.65 36.26
C ARG A 8 -13.13 -12.66 35.10
N GLN A 9 -13.25 -11.37 35.42
CA GLN A 9 -12.82 -10.30 34.53
C GLN A 9 -11.30 -10.39 34.49
N SER A 10 -10.75 -11.11 33.51
CA SER A 10 -9.34 -10.95 33.17
C SER A 10 -9.20 -9.53 32.64
N VAL A 11 -8.68 -8.65 33.48
CA VAL A 11 -8.22 -7.33 33.04
C VAL A 11 -7.02 -7.63 32.14
N GLU A 12 -7.26 -7.71 30.84
CA GLU A 12 -6.20 -7.81 29.86
C GLU A 12 -5.47 -6.47 29.87
N PHE A 13 -4.32 -6.44 30.52
CA PHE A 13 -3.39 -5.31 30.51
C PHE A 13 -2.80 -5.22 29.11
N ALA A 14 -3.61 -4.80 28.14
CA ALA A 14 -3.13 -4.50 26.81
C ALA A 14 -2.55 -3.08 26.86
N LEU A 15 -1.23 -2.97 26.65
CA LEU A 15 -0.54 -1.69 26.46
C LEU A 15 -0.98 -0.98 25.15
N ILE A 16 -1.74 -1.68 24.32
CA ILE A 16 -2.17 -1.30 22.97
C ILE A 16 -3.70 -1.30 22.95
N PRO A 17 -4.37 -0.33 22.28
CA PRO A 17 -5.83 -0.32 22.17
C PRO A 17 -6.40 -1.66 21.66
N SER A 18 -7.50 -2.12 22.25
CA SER A 18 -8.11 -3.43 21.91
C SER A 18 -8.48 -3.57 20.44
N GLU A 19 -8.77 -2.46 19.76
CA GLU A 19 -9.12 -2.39 18.34
C GLU A 19 -7.93 -2.76 17.43
N GLU A 20 -6.70 -2.44 17.85
CA GLU A 20 -5.48 -2.75 17.10
C GLU A 20 -5.07 -4.23 17.25
N VAL A 21 -5.48 -4.89 18.34
CA VAL A 21 -5.20 -6.31 18.64
C VAL A 21 -6.41 -7.21 18.33
N SER A 22 -7.47 -6.65 17.75
CA SER A 22 -8.69 -7.38 17.39
C SER A 22 -8.50 -8.25 16.13
N GLY A 23 -9.56 -8.98 15.76
CA GLY A 23 -9.64 -9.76 14.52
C GLY A 23 -9.17 -11.21 14.65
N PRO A 24 -9.34 -12.01 13.58
CA PRO A 24 -9.11 -13.46 13.61
C PRO A 24 -7.63 -13.84 13.82
N LEU A 25 -6.71 -12.94 13.46
CA LEU A 25 -5.25 -13.13 13.55
C LEU A 25 -4.57 -12.17 14.53
N GLY A 26 -5.33 -11.34 15.26
CA GLY A 26 -4.77 -10.30 16.13
C GLY A 26 -4.01 -9.18 15.39
N LEU A 27 -4.37 -8.93 14.12
CA LEU A 27 -3.76 -7.91 13.26
C LEU A 27 -4.63 -6.64 13.14
N GLY A 28 -5.62 -6.50 14.02
CA GLY A 28 -6.65 -5.47 14.01
C GLY A 28 -7.92 -5.91 13.29
N ASP A 29 -8.98 -5.09 13.44
CA ASP A 29 -10.29 -5.35 12.83
C ASP A 29 -10.25 -5.28 11.29
N PRO A 30 -10.63 -6.35 10.55
CA PRO A 30 -10.72 -6.35 9.10
C PRO A 30 -11.76 -5.40 8.49
N GLU A 31 -12.80 -5.01 9.23
CA GLU A 31 -13.88 -4.12 8.73
C GLU A 31 -13.64 -2.64 9.05
N SER A 32 -12.58 -2.32 9.78
CA SER A 32 -12.23 -0.94 10.11
C SER A 32 -11.85 -0.16 8.84
N ASN A 33 -12.46 1.02 8.69
CA ASN A 33 -12.17 1.99 7.63
C ASN A 33 -11.24 3.13 8.09
N GLU A 34 -10.79 3.09 9.34
CA GLU A 34 -9.91 4.13 9.88
C GLU A 34 -8.53 4.03 9.26
N ILE A 35 -7.92 5.18 8.99
CA ILE A 35 -6.58 5.27 8.40
C ILE A 35 -5.68 5.94 9.43
N THR A 36 -4.60 5.26 9.77
CA THR A 36 -3.56 5.79 10.66
C THR A 36 -2.66 6.76 9.89
N LYS A 37 -1.98 7.65 10.61
CA LYS A 37 -1.02 8.59 10.00
C LYS A 37 0.07 7.89 9.19
N VAL A 38 0.53 6.73 9.64
CA VAL A 38 1.57 5.95 8.93
C VAL A 38 1.03 5.42 7.60
N GLU A 39 -0.23 5.00 7.57
CA GLU A 39 -0.89 4.54 6.35
C GLU A 39 -1.07 5.68 5.35
N GLU A 40 -1.53 6.84 5.85
CA GLU A 40 -1.75 8.04 5.04
C GLU A 40 -0.44 8.62 4.49
N GLU A 41 0.59 8.76 5.31
CA GLU A 41 1.83 9.45 4.94
C GLU A 41 2.85 8.54 4.23
N SER A 42 2.77 7.22 4.41
CA SER A 42 3.77 6.28 3.89
C SER A 42 3.19 5.18 3.02
N LEU A 43 2.23 4.39 3.52
CA LEU A 43 1.80 3.17 2.82
C LEU A 43 0.95 3.46 1.59
N ILE A 44 0.00 4.40 1.67
CA ILE A 44 -0.82 4.81 0.54
C ILE A 44 0.04 5.47 -0.55
N PRO A 45 0.94 6.43 -0.25
CA PRO A 45 1.86 6.97 -1.25
C PRO A 45 2.75 5.91 -1.89
N ALA A 46 3.29 4.97 -1.10
CA ALA A 46 4.08 3.86 -1.64
C ALA A 46 3.26 3.01 -2.62
N LEU A 47 2.01 2.67 -2.26
CA LEU A 47 1.08 1.94 -3.12
C LEU A 47 0.75 2.72 -4.41
N MET A 48 0.57 4.04 -4.31
CA MET A 48 0.39 4.91 -5.48
C MET A 48 1.59 4.81 -6.42
N HIS A 49 2.81 4.94 -5.89
CA HIS A 49 4.03 4.81 -6.70
C HIS A 49 4.16 3.45 -7.38
N ASP A 50 3.78 2.37 -6.69
CA ASP A 50 3.78 1.02 -7.28
C ASP A 50 2.73 0.88 -8.38
N ARG A 51 1.52 1.43 -8.20
CA ARG A 51 0.51 1.50 -9.28
C ARG A 51 1.03 2.28 -10.48
N LEU A 52 1.69 3.42 -10.26
CA LEU A 52 2.25 4.23 -11.34
C LEU A 52 3.31 3.48 -12.14
N ARG A 53 4.23 2.78 -11.46
CA ARG A 53 5.29 1.99 -12.11
C ARG A 53 4.77 0.76 -12.84
N THR A 54 3.69 0.15 -12.33
CA THR A 54 3.17 -1.12 -12.88
C THR A 54 2.06 -0.95 -13.92
N LYS A 55 1.27 0.13 -13.84
CA LYS A 55 0.08 0.32 -14.67
C LYS A 55 0.10 1.65 -15.44
N GLN A 56 -0.05 2.78 -14.75
CA GLN A 56 -0.37 4.07 -15.41
C GLN A 56 0.80 4.61 -16.25
N CYS A 57 2.01 4.61 -15.69
CA CYS A 57 3.22 5.16 -16.31
C CYS A 57 4.18 4.05 -16.75
N ALA A 58 3.70 2.81 -16.86
CA ALA A 58 4.52 1.61 -17.01
C ALA A 58 5.40 1.67 -18.26
N GLU A 59 4.84 2.11 -19.39
CA GLU A 59 5.58 2.25 -20.67
C GLU A 59 6.71 3.29 -20.60
N LEU A 60 6.51 4.41 -19.89
CA LEU A 60 7.53 5.43 -19.73
C LEU A 60 8.68 4.95 -18.84
N TRP A 61 8.34 4.21 -17.77
CA TRP A 61 9.33 3.55 -16.91
C TRP A 61 10.07 2.44 -17.65
N ASP A 62 9.42 1.70 -18.55
CA ASP A 62 10.07 0.72 -19.43
C ASP A 62 11.02 1.39 -20.41
N GLY A 63 10.62 2.51 -21.01
CA GLY A 63 11.46 3.30 -21.91
C GLY A 63 12.75 3.75 -21.22
N TRP A 64 12.63 4.31 -20.01
CA TRP A 64 13.79 4.68 -19.20
C TRP A 64 14.64 3.46 -18.78
N SER A 65 13.99 2.35 -18.40
CA SER A 65 14.67 1.08 -18.07
C SER A 65 15.46 0.53 -19.25
N ASN A 66 14.91 0.59 -20.47
CA ASN A 66 15.58 0.15 -21.68
C ASN A 66 16.75 1.07 -22.07
N CYS A 67 16.58 2.39 -21.92
CA CYS A 67 17.67 3.34 -22.14
C CYS A 67 18.83 3.11 -21.15
N THR A 68 18.52 2.96 -19.85
CA THR A 68 19.55 2.72 -18.82
C THR A 68 20.30 1.41 -19.02
N LYS A 69 19.62 0.34 -19.45
CA LYS A 69 20.26 -0.93 -19.83
C LYS A 69 21.19 -0.81 -21.04
N THR A 70 20.93 0.11 -21.95
CA THR A 70 21.75 0.31 -23.15
C THR A 70 23.03 1.09 -22.84
N TYR A 71 22.91 2.17 -22.06
CA TYR A 71 24.01 3.12 -21.83
C TYR A 71 24.74 2.96 -20.49
N TYR A 72 24.25 2.09 -19.59
CA TYR A 72 24.85 1.79 -18.28
C TYR A 72 25.29 3.05 -17.52
N TRP A 73 26.60 3.26 -17.38
CA TRP A 73 27.19 4.39 -16.65
C TRP A 73 26.91 5.75 -17.31
N ALA A 74 26.75 5.80 -18.64
CA ALA A 74 26.44 7.01 -19.38
C ALA A 74 24.94 7.36 -19.37
N ALA A 75 24.08 6.48 -18.83
CA ALA A 75 22.64 6.65 -18.85
C ALA A 75 22.14 7.90 -18.11
N ILE A 76 22.86 8.35 -17.07
CA ILE A 76 22.47 9.55 -16.31
C ILE A 76 22.47 10.80 -17.21
N TYR A 77 23.40 10.86 -18.16
CA TYR A 77 23.49 11.98 -19.10
C TYR A 77 22.56 11.80 -20.30
N ILE A 78 22.48 10.57 -20.84
CA ILE A 78 21.77 10.29 -22.10
C ILE A 78 20.26 10.12 -21.87
N CYS A 79 19.87 9.36 -20.84
CA CYS A 79 18.48 8.96 -20.56
C CYS A 79 17.72 9.97 -19.68
N LYS A 80 18.30 11.15 -19.42
CA LYS A 80 17.71 12.18 -18.56
C LYS A 80 16.32 12.61 -19.04
N THR A 81 16.14 12.73 -20.35
CA THR A 81 14.87 13.12 -20.97
C THR A 81 13.77 12.10 -20.71
N ASP A 82 14.06 10.81 -20.87
CA ASP A 82 13.10 9.73 -20.62
C ASP A 82 12.76 9.60 -19.14
N PHE A 83 13.74 9.82 -18.26
CA PHE A 83 13.49 9.93 -16.82
C PHE A 83 12.53 11.07 -16.47
N HIS A 84 12.73 12.25 -17.06
CA HIS A 84 11.85 13.39 -16.81
C HIS A 84 10.42 13.15 -17.31
N LYS A 85 10.24 12.52 -18.47
CA LYS A 85 8.91 12.13 -18.97
C LYS A 85 8.20 11.17 -18.00
N ALA A 86 8.90 10.16 -17.50
CA ALA A 86 8.35 9.23 -16.51
C ALA A 86 7.98 9.95 -15.19
N LEU A 87 8.82 10.89 -14.75
CA LEU A 87 8.56 11.70 -13.56
C LEU A 87 7.36 12.65 -13.74
N GLU A 88 7.21 13.26 -14.91
CA GLU A 88 6.06 14.11 -15.24
C GLU A 88 4.76 13.32 -15.22
N CYS A 89 4.76 12.08 -15.74
CA CYS A 89 3.64 11.18 -15.63
C CYS A 89 3.27 10.90 -14.16
N ASN A 90 4.26 10.57 -13.32
CA ASN A 90 4.02 10.36 -11.89
C ASN A 90 3.41 11.61 -11.23
N LYS A 91 3.95 12.80 -11.49
CA LYS A 91 3.46 14.06 -10.90
C LYS A 91 2.00 14.32 -11.22
N LYS A 92 1.57 14.05 -12.46
CA LYS A 92 0.18 14.24 -12.89
C LYS A 92 -0.81 13.45 -12.03
N TYR A 93 -0.50 12.18 -11.75
CA TYR A 93 -1.37 11.30 -10.96
C TYR A 93 -1.23 11.50 -9.46
N LEU A 94 -0.04 11.85 -8.95
CA LEU A 94 0.13 12.13 -7.52
C LEU A 94 -0.63 13.40 -7.07
N GLN A 95 -0.92 14.31 -8.00
CA GLN A 95 -1.74 15.51 -7.75
C GLN A 95 -3.23 15.27 -7.96
N ASP A 96 -3.62 14.09 -8.45
CA ASP A 96 -5.00 13.76 -8.78
C ASP A 96 -5.74 13.21 -7.54
N PRO A 97 -6.74 13.94 -7.00
CA PRO A 97 -7.49 13.48 -5.83
C PRO A 97 -8.31 12.21 -6.12
N GLU A 98 -8.73 11.99 -7.37
CA GLU A 98 -9.47 10.79 -7.75
C GLU A 98 -8.58 9.55 -7.62
N PHE A 99 -7.35 9.64 -8.13
CA PHE A 99 -6.36 8.57 -8.03
C PHE A 99 -5.97 8.24 -6.58
N LEU A 100 -5.91 9.25 -5.71
CA LEU A 100 -5.67 9.07 -4.28
C LEU A 100 -6.81 8.27 -3.63
N GLU A 101 -8.07 8.67 -3.84
CA GLU A 101 -9.22 7.99 -3.24
C GLU A 101 -9.39 6.56 -3.78
N GLU A 102 -9.14 6.33 -5.08
CA GLU A 102 -9.08 4.97 -5.62
C GLU A 102 -8.02 4.11 -4.94
N THR A 103 -6.82 4.67 -4.74
CA THR A 103 -5.70 3.93 -4.15
C THR A 103 -5.93 3.66 -2.67
N LYS A 104 -6.58 4.57 -1.97
CA LYS A 104 -7.04 4.39 -0.59
C LYS A 104 -8.08 3.28 -0.48
N ALA A 105 -9.07 3.24 -1.37
CA ALA A 105 -10.04 2.14 -1.41
C ALA A 105 -9.36 0.78 -1.69
N LEU A 106 -8.39 0.76 -2.61
CA LEU A 106 -7.59 -0.43 -2.88
C LEU A 106 -6.77 -0.86 -1.64
N TYR A 107 -6.12 0.09 -0.97
CA TYR A 107 -5.35 -0.14 0.24
C TYR A 107 -6.21 -0.77 1.34
N LEU A 108 -7.38 -0.21 1.62
CA LEU A 108 -8.31 -0.75 2.62
C LEU A 108 -8.72 -2.19 2.28
N LYS A 109 -8.97 -2.49 1.00
CA LYS A 109 -9.26 -3.86 0.55
C LYS A 109 -8.09 -4.81 0.79
N MET A 110 -6.86 -4.39 0.46
CA MET A 110 -5.65 -5.19 0.68
C MET A 110 -5.40 -5.42 2.17
N ARG A 111 -5.58 -4.38 2.99
CA ARG A 111 -5.46 -4.44 4.45
C ARG A 111 -6.50 -5.36 5.07
N SER A 112 -7.76 -5.27 4.65
CA SER A 112 -8.83 -6.15 5.11
C SER A 112 -8.50 -7.62 4.79
N ASN A 113 -8.02 -7.90 3.57
CA ASN A 113 -7.58 -9.26 3.19
C ASN A 113 -6.40 -9.75 4.04
N TYR A 114 -5.41 -8.89 4.27
CA TYR A 114 -4.26 -9.21 5.12
C TYR A 114 -4.69 -9.50 6.56
N ARG A 115 -5.59 -8.70 7.15
CA ARG A 115 -6.11 -8.94 8.50
C ARG A 115 -6.95 -10.22 8.61
N ARG A 116 -7.65 -10.62 7.54
CA ARG A 116 -8.43 -11.88 7.50
C ARG A 116 -7.57 -13.12 7.27
N THR A 117 -6.56 -13.03 6.40
CA THR A 117 -5.86 -14.21 5.86
C THR A 117 -4.38 -14.30 6.24
N GLY A 118 -3.78 -13.19 6.67
CA GLY A 118 -2.33 -13.07 6.91
C GLY A 118 -1.50 -13.00 5.62
N LEU A 119 -2.15 -12.97 4.44
CA LEU A 119 -1.45 -12.96 3.15
C LEU A 119 -1.37 -11.54 2.60
N GLU A 120 -0.14 -11.07 2.41
CA GLU A 120 0.12 -9.76 1.82
C GLU A 120 -0.19 -9.80 0.31
N GLN A 121 -1.01 -8.85 -0.15
CA GLN A 121 -1.24 -8.63 -1.57
C GLN A 121 -0.22 -7.64 -2.11
N ARG A 122 0.33 -7.90 -3.29
CA ARG A 122 1.24 -6.99 -3.98
C ARG A 122 0.65 -6.53 -5.29
N VAL A 123 0.85 -5.25 -5.63
CA VAL A 123 0.53 -4.74 -6.95
C VAL A 123 1.62 -5.18 -7.91
N VAL A 124 1.31 -6.20 -8.71
CA VAL A 124 2.20 -6.71 -9.75
C VAL A 124 1.67 -6.24 -11.11
N ARG A 125 2.58 -5.95 -12.04
CA ARG A 125 2.21 -5.74 -13.43
C ARG A 125 1.70 -7.06 -14.02
N THR A 126 0.45 -7.09 -14.44
CA THR A 126 -0.21 -8.29 -14.96
C THR A 126 -0.08 -8.36 -16.47
N ASP A 127 1.14 -8.23 -17.01
CA ASP A 127 1.34 -8.19 -18.45
C ASP A 127 2.39 -9.23 -18.88
N LYS A 128 1.89 -10.28 -19.53
CA LYS A 128 2.41 -10.74 -20.81
C LYS A 128 1.23 -11.05 -21.71
#